data_AF-A0A3D4YSS3-F1
#
_entry.id   AF-A0A3D4YSS3-F1
#
_cell.length_a   1.000
_cell.length_b   1.000
_cell.length_c   1.000
_cell.angle_alpha   90.00
_cell.angle_beta   90.00
_cell.angle_gamma   90.00
#
_symmetry.space_group_name_H-M   'P 1'
#
loop_
_entity.id
_entity.type
_entity.pdbx_description
1 polymer ?
#
loop_
_entity_poly.entity_id
_entity_poly.type
_entity_poly.pdbx_seq_one_letter_code
_entity_poly.pdbx_strand_id
1 'polypeptide(L)'
;MPVRRDVFVVAHQDDWQLFMGDVVAKQIAGGDSATFIYLTAGDDGRDSLYWQTRERAALQSTRLAIGVGAADSAAVRCSTTKVLEHAIRECVIANTESYFLRLPDGKRNGVGFARYDFESLRRLRGKKITVIT
;
A
#
# COMPACT_ATOMS: atom_id res chain seq x y z
N MET A 1 10.47 25.78 -7.30
CA MET A 1 9.18 25.73 -6.57
C MET A 1 9.29 24.66 -5.49
N PRO A 2 8.61 24.76 -4.34
CA PRO A 2 8.67 23.69 -3.33
C PRO A 2 8.14 22.39 -3.94
N VAL A 3 8.80 21.27 -3.65
CA VAL A 3 8.34 19.94 -4.06
C VAL A 3 7.00 19.67 -3.37
N ARG A 4 5.95 19.42 -4.16
CA ARG A 4 4.65 19.05 -3.61
C ARG A 4 4.69 17.59 -3.18
N ARG A 5 4.08 17.27 -2.05
CA ARG A 5 3.94 15.90 -1.56
C ARG A 5 2.47 15.56 -1.39
N ASP A 6 2.02 14.57 -2.15
CA ASP A 6 0.66 14.05 -2.06
C ASP A 6 0.63 12.72 -1.31
N VAL A 7 -0.47 12.48 -0.59
CA VAL A 7 -0.69 11.24 0.16
C VAL A 7 -1.93 10.53 -0.41
N PHE A 8 -1.75 9.29 -0.83
CA PHE A 8 -2.78 8.43 -1.41
C PHE A 8 -3.09 7.30 -0.44
N VAL A 9 -4.27 7.35 0.18
CA VAL A 9 -4.75 6.29 1.07
C VAL A 9 -5.74 5.42 0.29
N VAL A 10 -5.39 4.15 0.13
CA VAL A 10 -6.14 3.20 -0.71
C VAL A 10 -6.40 1.88 0.00
N ALA A 11 -7.42 1.15 -0.40
CA ALA A 11 -7.73 -0.13 0.21
C ALA A 11 -6.69 -1.19 -0.18
N HIS A 12 -6.32 -1.22 -1.46
CA HIS A 12 -5.48 -2.25 -2.08
C HIS A 12 -4.34 -1.69 -2.94
N GLN A 13 -3.39 -2.56 -3.24
CA GLN A 13 -2.13 -2.27 -3.94
C GLN A 13 -2.30 -1.76 -5.38
N ASP A 14 -3.46 -2.00 -6.01
CA ASP A 14 -3.80 -1.64 -7.39
C ASP A 14 -4.76 -0.44 -7.51
N ASP A 15 -5.35 0.03 -6.40
CA ASP A 15 -6.38 1.06 -6.43
C ASP A 15 -5.87 2.38 -7.01
N TRP A 16 -4.64 2.81 -6.67
CA TRP A 16 -4.13 4.08 -7.21
C TRP A 16 -3.85 3.98 -8.71
N GLN A 17 -3.41 2.83 -9.20
CA GLN A 17 -3.19 2.58 -10.62
C GLN A 17 -4.52 2.64 -11.38
N LEU A 18 -5.57 2.04 -10.82
CA LEU A 18 -6.88 1.93 -11.46
C LEU A 18 -7.65 3.24 -11.44
N PHE A 19 -7.59 4.00 -10.34
CA PHE A 19 -8.49 5.13 -10.12
C PHE A 19 -7.80 6.49 -10.17
N MET A 20 -6.46 6.54 -10.09
CA MET A 20 -5.68 7.78 -9.97
C MET A 20 -4.39 7.76 -10.80
N GLY A 21 -4.20 6.74 -11.65
CA GLY A 21 -2.90 6.38 -12.21
C GLY A 21 -2.31 7.45 -13.12
N ASP A 22 -3.14 8.13 -13.91
CA ASP A 22 -2.73 9.19 -14.83
C ASP A 22 -2.22 10.44 -14.09
N VAL A 23 -2.97 10.88 -13.07
CA VAL A 23 -2.62 12.04 -12.24
C VAL A 23 -1.35 11.76 -11.44
N VAL A 24 -1.29 10.59 -10.77
CA VAL A 24 -0.16 10.18 -9.94
C VAL A 24 1.11 10.02 -10.78
N ALA A 25 1.02 9.33 -11.92
CA ALA A 25 2.19 9.11 -12.77
C ALA A 25 2.74 10.43 -13.32
N LYS A 26 1.86 11.35 -13.75
CA LYS A 26 2.28 12.68 -14.23
C LYS A 26 2.98 13.49 -13.14
N GLN A 27 2.47 13.46 -11.91
CA GLN A 27 3.08 14.15 -10.77
C GLN A 27 4.48 13.60 -10.44
N ILE A 28 4.58 12.28 -10.28
CA ILE A 28 5.84 11.61 -9.93
C ILE A 28 6.90 11.85 -11.01
N ALA A 29 6.54 11.72 -12.30
CA ALA A 29 7.44 12.00 -13.42
C ALA A 29 7.85 13.49 -13.50
N GLY A 30 7.00 14.40 -13.00
CA GLY A 30 7.29 15.83 -12.88
C GLY A 30 8.21 16.19 -11.71
N GLY A 31 8.57 15.23 -10.85
CA GLY A 31 9.44 15.42 -9.69
C GLY A 31 8.71 15.65 -8.35
N ASP A 32 7.37 15.66 -8.34
CA ASP A 32 6.59 15.73 -7.10
C ASP A 32 6.69 14.42 -6.32
N SER A 33 6.57 14.48 -4.99
CA SER A 33 6.61 13.28 -4.15
C SER A 33 5.24 12.65 -3.93
N ALA A 34 5.18 11.33 -3.85
CA ALA A 34 3.95 10.59 -3.58
C ALA A 34 4.15 9.57 -2.44
N THR A 35 3.30 9.64 -1.42
CA THR A 35 3.24 8.65 -0.34
C THR A 35 1.97 7.81 -0.52
N PHE A 36 2.12 6.50 -0.66
CA PHE A 36 1.02 5.55 -0.74
C PHE A 36 0.84 4.82 0.59
N ILE A 37 -0.39 4.78 1.09
CA ILE A 37 -0.78 4.02 2.28
C ILE A 37 -1.82 2.98 1.85
N TYR A 38 -1.42 1.72 1.86
CA TYR A 38 -2.28 0.58 1.53
C TYR A 38 -2.85 0.01 2.82
N LEU A 39 -4.16 0.15 3.01
CA LEU A 39 -4.83 -0.25 4.25
C LEU A 39 -4.78 -1.77 4.47
N THR A 40 -5.05 -2.54 3.43
CA THR A 40 -5.18 -4.00 3.54
C THR A 40 -4.09 -4.75 2.77
N ALA A 41 -3.91 -6.03 3.08
CA ALA A 41 -3.11 -6.93 2.24
C ALA A 41 -3.81 -7.24 0.91
N GLY A 42 -5.14 -7.01 0.84
CA GLY A 42 -6.00 -7.36 -0.28
C GLY A 42 -5.75 -8.77 -0.78
N ASP A 43 -5.65 -9.68 0.17
CA ASP A 43 -5.17 -11.02 -0.05
C ASP A 43 -6.31 -11.98 -0.38
N ASP A 44 -7.56 -11.56 -0.20
CA ASP A 44 -8.76 -12.40 -0.37
C ASP A 44 -8.66 -13.71 0.44
N GLY A 45 -8.01 -13.65 1.61
CA GLY A 45 -7.72 -14.82 2.44
C GLY A 45 -6.80 -15.84 1.78
N ARG A 46 -5.98 -15.42 0.80
CA ARG A 46 -4.92 -16.21 0.17
C ARG A 46 -3.58 -15.97 0.87
N ASP A 47 -2.62 -16.84 0.57
CA ASP A 47 -1.37 -16.92 1.33
C ASP A 47 -0.47 -15.70 1.17
N SER A 48 0.66 -15.71 1.88
CA SER A 48 1.62 -14.61 1.83
C SER A 48 2.27 -14.42 0.47
N LEU A 49 2.41 -15.48 -0.32
CA LEU A 49 2.91 -15.36 -1.68
C LEU A 49 1.99 -14.49 -2.54
N TYR A 50 0.67 -14.63 -2.36
CA TYR A 50 -0.30 -13.83 -3.09
C TYR A 50 -0.17 -12.34 -2.76
N TRP A 51 -0.30 -11.93 -1.49
CA TRP A 51 -0.26 -10.51 -1.15
C TRP A 51 1.13 -9.89 -1.34
N GLN A 52 2.22 -10.62 -1.12
CA GLN A 52 3.58 -10.13 -1.42
C GLN A 52 3.77 -9.84 -2.90
N THR A 53 3.13 -10.64 -3.77
CA THR A 53 3.16 -10.38 -5.20
C THR A 53 2.43 -9.08 -5.56
N ARG A 54 1.32 -8.78 -4.88
CA ARG A 54 0.62 -7.49 -5.05
C ARG A 54 1.46 -6.30 -4.57
N GLU A 55 2.15 -6.42 -3.42
CA GLU A 55 3.09 -5.38 -2.96
C GLU A 55 4.21 -5.13 -3.97
N ARG A 56 4.82 -6.19 -4.51
CA ARG A 56 5.85 -6.07 -5.56
C ARG A 56 5.30 -5.42 -6.83
N ALA A 57 4.08 -5.74 -7.24
CA ALA A 57 3.45 -5.15 -8.42
C ALA A 57 3.18 -3.64 -8.23
N ALA A 58 2.77 -3.21 -7.03
CA ALA A 58 2.64 -1.79 -6.71
C ALA A 58 3.97 -1.05 -6.81
N LEU A 59 5.04 -1.61 -6.23
CA LEU A 59 6.39 -1.04 -6.32
C LEU A 59 6.93 -1.01 -7.76
N GLN A 60 6.56 -1.98 -8.60
CA GLN A 60 6.91 -1.94 -10.01
C GLN A 60 6.12 -0.86 -10.77
N SER A 61 4.87 -0.62 -10.37
CA SER A 61 4.05 0.46 -10.95
C SER A 61 4.62 1.84 -10.62
N THR A 62 5.14 2.05 -9.41
CA THR A 62 5.80 3.33 -9.06
C THR A 62 7.11 3.52 -9.84
N ARG A 63 7.89 2.45 -10.07
CA ARG A 63 9.07 2.50 -10.96
C ARG A 63 8.71 2.95 -12.38
N LEU A 64 7.59 2.46 -12.93
CA LEU A 64 7.11 2.90 -14.24
C LEU A 64 6.66 4.36 -14.22
N ALA A 65 5.97 4.79 -13.16
CA ALA A 65 5.54 6.18 -12.97
C ALA A 65 6.70 7.18 -12.85
N ILE A 66 7.83 6.75 -12.26
CA ILE A 66 9.06 7.55 -12.15
C ILE A 66 9.71 7.78 -13.53
N GLY A 67 9.54 6.85 -14.47
CA GLY A 67 10.08 6.94 -15.82
C GLY A 67 11.48 6.30 -15.99
N VAL A 68 11.81 5.97 -17.24
CA VAL A 68 12.97 5.14 -17.63
C VAL A 68 14.33 5.75 -17.26
N GLY A 69 14.44 7.09 -17.17
CA GLY A 69 15.68 7.79 -16.85
C GLY A 69 16.03 7.88 -15.35
N ALA A 70 15.10 7.57 -14.45
CA ALA A 70 15.27 7.62 -13.01
C ALA A 70 15.04 6.26 -12.31
N ALA A 71 14.63 5.24 -13.07
CA ALA A 71 14.34 3.90 -12.59
C ALA A 71 15.60 3.01 -12.59
N ASP A 72 16.67 3.40 -11.91
CA ASP A 72 17.77 2.48 -11.68
C ASP A 72 17.33 1.43 -10.63
N SER A 73 17.28 0.18 -11.05
CA SER A 73 16.53 -0.91 -10.39
C SER A 73 17.00 -1.26 -8.96
N ALA A 74 18.18 -0.79 -8.56
CA ALA A 74 18.79 -0.97 -7.23
C ALA A 74 18.23 -0.05 -6.12
N ALA A 75 17.34 0.90 -6.44
CA ALA A 75 16.95 1.97 -5.51
C ALA A 75 15.80 1.65 -4.52
N VAL A 76 15.19 0.46 -4.57
CA VAL A 76 14.07 0.12 -3.67
C VAL A 76 14.61 -0.22 -2.28
N ARG A 77 14.41 0.68 -1.34
CA ARG A 77 14.79 0.50 0.05
C ARG A 77 13.55 0.17 0.85
N CYS A 78 13.43 -1.09 1.26
CA CYS A 78 12.35 -1.50 2.16
C CYS A 78 12.88 -1.73 3.57
N SER A 79 12.15 -1.22 4.55
CA SER A 79 12.41 -1.36 5.97
C SER A 79 11.10 -1.60 6.71
N THR A 80 11.22 -1.96 7.98
CA THR A 80 10.10 -1.88 8.90
C THR A 80 10.22 -0.55 9.64
N THR A 81 9.21 0.30 9.52
CA THR A 81 9.06 1.48 10.37
C THR A 81 8.10 1.19 11.50
N LYS A 82 8.30 1.83 12.65
CA LYS A 82 7.40 1.69 13.80
C LYS A 82 6.55 2.95 13.91
N VAL A 83 5.24 2.80 13.82
CA VAL A 83 4.28 3.87 14.07
C VAL A 83 3.49 3.51 15.31
N LEU A 84 3.71 4.27 16.39
CA LEU A 84 3.26 3.92 17.74
C LEU A 84 3.75 2.51 18.12
N GLU A 85 2.85 1.56 18.30
CA GLU A 85 3.14 0.16 18.63
C GLU A 85 3.10 -0.78 17.41
N HIS A 86 2.80 -0.27 16.23
CA HIS A 86 2.63 -1.07 15.01
C HIS A 86 3.87 -1.05 14.12
N ALA A 87 4.30 -2.24 13.70
CA ALA A 87 5.35 -2.43 12.71
C ALA A 87 4.75 -2.40 11.31
N ILE A 88 5.13 -1.40 10.50
CA ILE A 88 4.63 -1.19 9.15
C ILE A 88 5.78 -1.38 8.17
N ARG A 89 5.54 -2.14 7.09
CA ARG A 89 6.53 -2.21 6.01
C ARG A 89 6.48 -0.91 5.22
N GLU A 90 7.62 -0.26 5.16
CA GLU A 90 7.87 0.93 4.35
C GLU A 90 8.79 0.55 3.20
N CYS A 91 8.53 1.06 2.00
CA CYS A 91 9.40 0.94 0.85
C CYS A 91 9.54 2.30 0.15
N VAL A 92 10.77 2.72 -0.10
CA VAL A 92 11.10 3.99 -0.75
C VAL A 92 11.69 3.73 -2.12
N ILE A 93 11.20 4.44 -3.14
CA ILE A 93 11.70 4.41 -4.52
C ILE A 93 11.73 5.85 -5.05
N ALA A 94 12.94 6.40 -5.25
CA ALA A 94 13.13 7.81 -5.63
C ALA A 94 12.30 8.77 -4.75
N ASN A 95 11.38 9.53 -5.36
CA ASN A 95 10.43 10.46 -4.74
C ASN A 95 9.13 9.81 -4.24
N THR A 96 9.06 8.47 -4.16
CA THR A 96 7.87 7.75 -3.71
C THR A 96 8.11 6.92 -2.46
N GLU A 97 7.09 6.84 -1.61
CA GLU A 97 7.05 6.01 -0.41
C GLU A 97 5.80 5.13 -0.42
N SER A 98 5.92 3.89 0.03
CA SER A 98 4.82 2.94 0.12
C SER A 98 4.78 2.31 1.51
N TYR A 99 3.67 2.48 2.21
CA TYR A 99 3.39 1.89 3.52
C TYR A 99 2.33 0.79 3.38
N PHE A 100 2.69 -0.42 3.75
CA PHE A 100 1.81 -1.59 3.70
C PHE A 100 1.37 -1.97 5.11
N LEU A 101 0.13 -1.61 5.47
CA LEU A 101 -0.42 -1.90 6.81
C LEU A 101 -0.88 -3.35 6.94
N ARG A 102 -1.26 -3.99 5.82
CA ARG A 102 -1.66 -5.41 5.74
C ARG A 102 -2.84 -5.78 6.65
N LEU A 103 -3.75 -4.85 6.92
CA LEU A 103 -4.94 -5.15 7.71
C LEU A 103 -5.85 -6.16 6.99
N PRO A 104 -6.57 -7.03 7.70
CA PRO A 104 -7.54 -7.94 7.11
C PRO A 104 -8.73 -7.16 6.53
N ASP A 105 -8.99 -7.33 5.22
CA ASP A 105 -10.05 -6.59 4.53
C ASP A 105 -11.45 -6.93 5.06
N GLY A 106 -11.77 -8.22 5.16
CA GLY A 106 -13.04 -8.74 5.64
C GLY A 106 -13.90 -9.53 4.67
N LYS A 107 -13.47 -9.86 3.44
CA LYS A 107 -14.37 -10.28 2.33
C LYS A 107 -15.36 -9.17 1.96
N ARG A 108 -16.09 -9.39 0.87
CA ARG A 108 -17.20 -8.52 0.44
C ARG A 108 -18.28 -8.29 1.51
N ASN A 109 -18.54 -9.27 2.38
CA ASN A 109 -19.54 -9.16 3.45
C ASN A 109 -18.97 -8.70 4.80
N GLY A 110 -17.65 -8.53 4.93
CA GLY A 110 -17.01 -8.08 6.16
C GLY A 110 -17.00 -9.11 7.30
N VAL A 111 -17.18 -10.40 7.00
CA VAL A 111 -17.09 -11.47 8.01
C VAL A 111 -15.66 -11.91 8.29
N GLY A 112 -14.69 -11.51 7.46
CA GLY A 112 -13.30 -11.95 7.59
C GLY A 112 -13.01 -13.31 6.97
N PHE A 113 -11.73 -13.68 7.01
CA PHE A 113 -11.24 -14.99 6.59
C PHE A 113 -10.74 -15.77 7.81
N ALA A 114 -10.82 -17.10 7.74
CA ALA A 114 -10.37 -17.97 8.83
C ALA A 114 -8.87 -17.80 9.14
N ARG A 115 -8.05 -17.43 8.15
CA ARG A 115 -6.61 -17.13 8.35
C ARG A 115 -6.37 -15.96 9.32
N TYR A 116 -7.33 -15.06 9.46
CA TYR A 116 -7.26 -13.87 10.31
C TYR A 116 -8.22 -13.96 11.48
N ASP A 117 -8.58 -15.16 11.95
CA ASP A 117 -9.54 -15.38 13.03
C ASP A 117 -10.88 -14.62 12.84
N PHE A 118 -11.27 -14.43 11.58
CA PHE A 118 -12.43 -13.65 11.17
C PHE A 118 -12.41 -12.17 11.61
N GLU A 119 -11.23 -11.62 11.90
CA GLU A 119 -11.01 -10.19 12.03
C GLU A 119 -11.20 -9.49 10.68
N SER A 120 -11.62 -8.22 10.74
CA SER A 120 -11.78 -7.39 9.56
C SER A 120 -11.91 -5.92 9.91
N LEU A 121 -11.58 -5.06 8.94
CA LEU A 121 -11.85 -3.62 9.03
C LEU A 121 -13.34 -3.32 9.28
N ARG A 122 -14.27 -4.07 8.70
CA ARG A 122 -15.73 -3.86 8.94
C ARG A 122 -16.09 -4.14 10.40
N ARG A 123 -15.53 -5.18 11.01
CA ARG A 123 -15.77 -5.51 12.42
C ARG A 123 -15.12 -4.48 13.34
N LEU A 124 -13.90 -4.03 13.03
CA LEU A 124 -13.22 -2.96 13.77
C LEU A 124 -14.03 -1.66 13.74
N ARG A 125 -14.40 -1.19 12.54
CA ARG A 125 -15.26 0.00 12.35
C ARG A 125 -16.59 -0.14 13.08
N GLY A 126 -17.19 -1.33 13.05
CA GLY A 126 -18.44 -1.66 13.72
C GLY A 126 -18.29 -1.91 15.23
N LYS A 127 -17.10 -1.74 15.81
CA LYS A 127 -16.78 -2.02 17.22
C LYS A 127 -17.14 -3.43 17.68
N LYS A 128 -17.20 -4.39 16.76
CA LYS A 128 -17.39 -5.83 17.07
C LYS A 128 -16.09 -6.48 17.54
N ILE A 129 -14.97 -5.84 17.23
CA ILE A 129 -13.63 -6.08 17.76
C ILE A 129 -13.06 -4.69 18.09
N THR A 130 -12.14 -4.62 19.05
CA THR A 130 -11.51 -3.36 19.48
C THR A 130 -10.10 -3.17 18.90
N VAL A 131 -9.50 -4.25 18.40
CA VAL A 131 -8.15 -4.30 17.84
C VAL A 131 -8.12 -5.31 16.69
N ILE A 132 -7.15 -5.16 15.80
CA ILE A 132 -6.73 -6.18 14.83
C ILE A 132 -5.36 -6.66 15.29
N THR A 133 -5.20 -7.96 15.50
CA THR A 133 -3.99 -8.57 16.08
C THR A 133 -2.97 -9.00 15.05
#